data_AF-A0A9E3K451-F1
#
_entry.id   AF-A0A9E3K451-F1
#
_cell.length_a   1.000
_cell.length_b   1.000
_cell.length_c   1.000
_cell.angle_alpha   90.00
_cell.angle_beta   90.00
_cell.angle_gamma   90.00
#
_symmetry.space_group_name_H-M   'P 1'
#
loop_
_entity.id
_entity.type
_entity.pdbx_description
1 polymer ?
#
loop_
_entity_poly.entity_id
_entity_poly.type
_entity_poly.pdbx_seq_one_letter_code
_entity_poly.pdbx_strand_id
1 'polypeptide(L)' 'LKDATGRKGKSLFLPLRRALTGMDHGPDMAALLPLIGRDRALERLGSG' A
#
# COMPACT_ATOMS: atom_id res chain seq x y z
N LEU A 1 13.11 -5.64 -2.30
CA LEU A 1 11.83 -5.87 -3.04
C LEU A 1 11.80 -5.11 -4.37
N LYS A 2 11.97 -3.79 -4.41
CA LYS A 2 11.95 -3.01 -5.67
C LYS A 2 13.01 -3.47 -6.66
N ASP A 3 14.26 -3.58 -6.19
CA ASP A 3 15.38 -3.95 -7.06
C ASP A 3 15.36 -5.44 -7.41
N ALA A 4 14.93 -6.29 -6.47
CA ALA A 4 14.83 -7.74 -6.68
C ALA A 4 13.67 -8.16 -7.61
N THR A 5 12.61 -7.36 -7.73
CA THR A 5 11.43 -7.69 -8.55
C THR A 5 11.26 -6.79 -9.77
N GLY A 6 12.11 -5.76 -9.93
CA GLY A 6 11.98 -4.72 -10.95
C GLY A 6 10.76 -3.80 -10.79
N ARG A 7 9.91 -4.01 -9.77
CA ARG A 7 8.68 -3.22 -9.57
C ARG A 7 9.03 -1.83 -9.04
N LYS A 8 8.57 -0.78 -9.74
CA LYS A 8 8.84 0.63 -9.43
C LYS A 8 7.59 1.47 -9.58
N GLY A 9 7.54 2.58 -8.84
CA GLY A 9 6.44 3.55 -8.93
C GLY A 9 5.06 2.90 -8.77
N LYS A 10 4.18 3.14 -9.76
CA LYS A 10 2.78 2.69 -9.74
C LYS A 10 2.62 1.17 -9.65
N SER A 11 3.43 0.38 -10.33
CA SER A 11 3.28 -1.09 -10.34
C SER A 11 3.62 -1.74 -8.99
N LEU A 12 4.40 -1.05 -8.16
CA LEU A 12 4.69 -1.49 -6.80
C LEU A 12 3.63 -1.01 -5.80
N PHE A 13 3.22 0.25 -5.89
CA PHE A 13 2.42 0.88 -4.83
C PHE A 13 0.91 0.89 -5.09
N LEU A 14 0.46 0.79 -6.34
CA LEU A 14 -0.98 0.79 -6.64
C LEU A 14 -1.70 -0.44 -6.05
N PRO A 15 -1.18 -1.68 -6.16
CA PRO A 15 -1.83 -2.83 -5.53
C PRO A 15 -1.91 -2.68 -4.01
N LEU A 16 -0.83 -2.17 -3.39
CA LEU A 16 -0.78 -1.92 -1.96
C LEU A 16 -1.80 -0.85 -1.52
N ARG A 17 -1.93 0.24 -2.29
CA ARG A 17 -2.94 1.28 -2.04
C ARG A 17 -4.35 0.70 -2.11
N ARG A 18 -4.66 -0.06 -3.16
CA ARG A 18 -5.98 -0.69 -3.31
C ARG A 18 -6.32 -1.58 -2.13
N ALA A 19 -5.39 -2.43 -1.69
CA ALA A 19 -5.60 -3.30 -0.54
C ALA A 19 -5.81 -2.53 0.77
N LEU A 20 -5.10 -1.42 0.96
CA LEU A 20 -5.13 -0.66 2.21
C LEU A 20 -6.22 0.41 2.29
N THR A 21 -6.66 0.96 1.16
CA THR A 21 -7.56 2.12 1.13
C THR A 21 -8.74 1.97 0.18
N GLY A 22 -8.76 0.96 -0.70
CA GLY A 22 -9.78 0.81 -1.75
C GLY A 22 -9.73 1.90 -2.83
N MET A 23 -8.64 2.68 -2.91
CA MET A 23 -8.52 3.83 -3.82
C MET A 23 -7.41 3.61 -4.85
N ASP A 24 -7.60 4.18 -6.03
CA ASP A 24 -6.63 4.15 -7.12
C ASP A 24 -5.65 5.34 -7.12
N HIS A 25 -5.96 6.36 -6.31
CA HIS A 25 -5.23 7.62 -6.22
C HIS A 25 -5.29 8.18 -4.79
N GLY A 26 -4.58 9.28 -4.54
CA GLY A 26 -4.51 9.95 -3.25
C GLY A 26 -3.09 10.34 -2.84
N PRO A 27 -2.90 10.86 -1.62
CA PRO A 27 -1.61 11.32 -1.11
C PRO A 27 -0.60 10.17 -0.98
N ASP A 28 0.68 10.50 -0.77
CA ASP A 28 1.77 9.51 -0.66
C ASP A 28 1.44 8.42 0.38
N MET A 29 1.73 7.16 0.03
CA MET A 29 1.55 6.03 0.94
C MET A 29 2.39 6.18 2.22
N ALA A 30 3.55 6.83 2.16
CA ALA A 30 4.38 7.12 3.32
C ALA A 30 3.67 8.03 4.33
N ALA A 31 2.81 8.94 3.87
CA ALA A 31 2.00 9.79 4.74
C ALA A 31 0.72 9.09 5.23
N LEU A 32 0.15 8.19 4.41
CA LEU A 32 -1.08 7.48 4.75
C LEU A 32 -0.87 6.32 5.75
N LEU A 33 0.20 5.55 5.60
CA LEU A 33 0.44 4.35 6.42
C LEU A 33 0.43 4.63 7.94
N PRO A 34 1.09 5.70 8.44
CA PRO A 34 1.02 6.04 9.86
C PRO A 34 -0.41 6.34 10.35
N LEU A 35 -1.25 6.94 9.50
CA LEU A 35 -2.64 7.27 9.84
C LEU A 35 -3.56 6.04 9.88
N ILE A 36 -3.28 5.04 9.04
CA ILE A 36 -4.01 3.77 9.06
C ILE A 36 -3.65 2.97 10.32
N GLY A 37 -2.39 3.04 10.75
CA GLY A 37 -1.86 2.26 11.86
C GLY A 37 -1.51 0.83 11.46
N ARG A 38 -0.50 0.25 12.12
CA ARG A 38 0.08 -1.04 11.77
C ARG A 38 -0.94 -2.18 11.80
N ASP A 39 -1.70 -2.30 12.88
CA ASP A 39 -2.59 -3.46 13.07
C ASP A 39 -3.74 -3.44 12.07
N ARG A 40 -4.34 -2.28 11.82
CA ARG A 40 -5.37 -2.11 10.80
C ARG A 40 -4.83 -2.35 9.39
N ALA A 41 -3.59 -1.94 9.12
CA ALA A 41 -2.94 -2.22 7.84
C ALA A 41 -2.74 -3.73 7.64
N LEU A 42 -2.28 -4.44 8.68
CA LEU A 42 -2.12 -5.90 8.62
C LEU A 42 -3.46 -6.62 8.45
N GLU A 43 -4.50 -6.20 9.17
CA GLU A 43 -5.85 -6.75 9.01
C GLU A 43 -6.34 -6.64 7.57
N ARG A 44 -6.21 -5.45 6.97
CA ARG A 44 -6.59 -5.21 5.56
C ARG A 44 -5.76 -6.03 4.57
N LEU A 45 -4.46 -6.23 4.85
CA LEU A 45 -3.57 -7.01 3.99
C LEU A 45 -3.77 -8.52 4.13
N GLY A 46 -4.22 -9.00 5.29
CA GLY A 46 -4.50 -10.42 5.56
C GLY A 46 -5.91 -10.86 5.17
N SER A 47 -6.80 -9.92 4.84
CA SER A 47 -8.20 -10.18 4.45
C SER A 47 -8.41 -10.29 2.94
N GLY A 48 -7.37 -10.65 2.18
CA GLY A 48 -7.38 -10.76 0.71
C GLY A 48 -7.35 -12.19 0.20
#